data_AF-A0A932MK19-F1
#
_entry.id   AF-A0A932MK19-F1
#
_cell.length_a   1.000
_cell.length_b   1.000
_cell.length_c   1.000
_cell.angle_alpha   90.00
_cell.angle_beta   90.00
_cell.angle_gamma   90.00
#
_symmetry.space_group_name_H-M   'P 1'
#
loop_
_entity.id
_entity.type
_entity.pdbx_description
1 polymer ?
#
loop_
_entity_poly.entity_id
_entity_poly.type
_entity_poly.pdbx_seq_one_letter_code
_entity_poly.pdbx_strand_id
1 'polypeptide(L)'
;QLDAVKDVGARRVTTAQKSFRTSDIEEAGDRTHLTFFEMLGNFCFQDYWKREAITWAYEFVTEVLGIASERLTVTVFAGDTDVPFDKESYDIWRHVVGLPESRIAKHDRKDNFWGPTGNEGPCGPTTEIYVAPSAAEAMAGKGIEIWNIVFNEFYCRKDKTLEKSKTPGIDTGMGLERLTAMLQGISSVFETDLFRLVMDAVNELAPQLDDRDSRIVADHLRASVFLIADGVRPSNKEAGYILRRLLRRVMALAVKNDAHEDLFPPVLRAVQDKLGSAYPEIMRTKEISEVVNAEREKFSGVIASGVKELARHKTIGAKEAFLIYESFGLPFELIKELAPAEATKGLKREDFDKEFAHHQEISRAGAEKKFGGHGLLLDTGELKAKDEVELQKVVRLHTATHLLQAALREVLGKDVAQKGSDITAERTRFDFSFPRKVTPEELKKVEELVNKKIQEDLPVAFQELPADEAAKTGALHFFNVKYPPKVKVYYTGHSLSDAFSKEFCGGPHVNHCLEIGTLKIIKEEAVSSGVRRIRAVVQP
;
A
#
# COMPACT_ATOMS: atom_id res chain seq x y z
N GLN A 1 4.17 -18.12 27.04
CA GLN A 1 4.43 -16.75 27.53
C GLN A 1 5.74 -16.31 26.91
N LEU A 2 5.82 -15.07 26.44
CA LEU A 2 7.08 -14.47 25.98
C LEU A 2 8.01 -14.33 27.19
N ASP A 3 9.27 -14.70 27.03
CA ASP A 3 10.31 -14.66 28.06
C ASP A 3 11.55 -13.99 27.48
N ALA A 4 11.88 -12.79 27.95
CA ALA A 4 12.96 -12.00 27.37
C ALA A 4 14.34 -12.67 27.48
N VAL A 5 14.59 -13.46 28.55
CA VAL A 5 15.87 -14.17 28.71
C VAL A 5 15.95 -15.31 27.71
N LYS A 6 14.86 -16.04 27.52
CA LYS A 6 14.80 -17.13 26.55
C LYS A 6 14.80 -16.64 25.10
N ASP A 7 14.04 -15.59 24.82
CA ASP A 7 13.73 -15.15 23.45
C ASP A 7 14.75 -14.12 22.92
N VAL A 8 15.32 -13.30 23.80
CA VAL A 8 16.26 -12.20 23.44
C VAL A 8 17.62 -12.34 24.15
N GLY A 9 17.76 -13.22 25.13
CA GLY A 9 19.02 -13.47 25.85
C GLY A 9 19.33 -12.46 26.95
N ALA A 10 18.51 -11.43 27.16
CA ALA A 10 18.74 -10.38 28.14
C ALA A 10 17.45 -9.70 28.61
N ARG A 11 17.47 -9.14 29.83
CA ARG A 11 16.37 -8.32 30.36
C ARG A 11 16.52 -6.82 30.06
N ARG A 12 17.72 -6.39 29.67
CA ARG A 12 18.04 -5.04 29.20
C ARG A 12 18.58 -5.16 27.78
N VAL A 13 17.96 -4.46 26.83
CA VAL A 13 18.31 -4.55 25.41
C VAL A 13 18.37 -3.14 24.83
N THR A 14 19.26 -2.90 23.87
CA THR A 14 19.26 -1.67 23.08
C THR A 14 19.31 -1.97 21.60
N THR A 15 18.72 -1.11 20.78
CA THR A 15 18.69 -1.24 19.32
C THR A 15 18.78 0.13 18.65
N ALA A 16 19.22 0.15 17.40
CA ALA A 16 19.04 1.26 16.47
C ALA A 16 18.18 0.73 15.31
N GLN A 17 16.87 0.95 15.40
CA GLN A 17 15.90 0.32 14.51
C GLN A 17 15.48 1.26 13.38
N LYS A 18 15.75 0.84 12.13
CA LYS A 18 15.13 1.42 10.93
C LYS A 18 13.62 1.40 11.08
N SER A 19 13.00 2.57 11.11
CA SER A 19 11.58 2.74 11.36
C SER A 19 10.91 3.49 10.23
N PHE A 20 9.70 3.07 9.90
CA PHE A 20 8.90 3.68 8.86
C PHE A 20 7.53 4.05 9.41
N ARG A 21 7.17 5.34 9.35
CA ARG A 21 5.86 5.82 9.80
C ARG A 21 5.00 6.24 8.62
N THR A 22 3.90 5.52 8.42
CA THR A 22 2.91 5.85 7.38
C THR A 22 1.90 6.90 7.81
N SER A 23 1.75 7.11 9.13
CA SER A 23 0.88 8.14 9.70
C SER A 23 1.38 9.54 9.38
N ASP A 24 2.71 9.71 9.32
CA ASP A 24 3.38 11.01 9.28
C ASP A 24 3.71 11.46 7.84
N ILE A 25 3.19 10.75 6.83
CA ILE A 25 3.48 11.02 5.41
C ILE A 25 3.01 12.43 5.01
N GLU A 26 1.90 12.91 5.56
CA GLU A 26 1.33 14.22 5.21
C GLU A 26 2.08 15.37 5.89
N GLU A 27 2.63 15.11 7.08
CA GLU A 27 3.44 16.00 7.90
C GLU A 27 4.88 16.11 7.37
N ALA A 28 5.37 15.07 6.67
CA ALA A 28 6.65 15.10 5.99
C ALA A 28 6.75 16.34 5.08
N GLY A 29 7.88 17.05 5.18
CA GLY A 29 8.07 18.38 4.60
C GLY A 29 8.03 19.52 5.64
N ASP A 30 7.58 19.26 6.87
CA ASP A 30 7.83 20.18 7.97
C ASP A 30 9.30 20.13 8.44
N ARG A 31 9.64 20.72 9.59
CA ARG A 31 11.04 20.80 10.03
C ARG A 31 11.55 19.51 10.69
N THR A 32 10.68 18.58 11.10
CA THR A 32 11.00 17.53 12.09
C THR A 32 10.39 16.15 11.85
N HIS A 33 9.40 16.02 10.96
CA HIS A 33 8.75 14.75 10.63
C HIS A 33 9.40 14.11 9.41
N LEU A 34 9.56 12.79 9.48
CA LEU A 34 10.16 11.96 8.45
C LEU A 34 9.31 10.70 8.25
N THR A 35 9.26 10.20 7.02
CA THR A 35 8.62 8.91 6.74
C THR A 35 9.51 7.74 7.12
N PHE A 36 10.83 7.91 6.97
CA PHE A 36 11.87 6.98 7.42
C PHE A 36 12.82 7.67 8.39
N PHE A 37 13.06 7.03 9.53
CA PHE A 37 13.98 7.50 10.54
C PHE A 37 14.57 6.35 11.36
N GLU A 38 15.66 6.60 12.07
CA GLU A 38 16.23 5.62 12.99
C GLU A 38 15.69 5.87 14.40
N MET A 39 15.03 4.86 14.95
CA MET A 39 14.54 4.86 16.32
C MET A 39 15.55 4.12 17.20
N LEU A 40 16.31 4.87 17.99
CA LEU A 40 17.13 4.32 19.06
C LEU A 40 16.21 3.87 20.19
N GLY A 41 16.38 2.65 20.67
CA GLY A 41 15.57 2.10 21.74
C GLY A 41 16.42 1.45 22.81
N ASN A 42 15.98 1.57 24.07
CA ASN A 42 16.40 0.71 25.16
C ASN A 42 15.17 0.13 25.85
N PHE A 43 15.18 -1.18 26.00
CA PHE A 43 14.03 -1.95 26.46
C PHE A 43 14.37 -2.64 27.77
N CYS A 44 13.41 -2.65 28.69
CA CYS A 44 13.50 -3.32 29.96
C CYS A 44 12.39 -4.35 30.10
N PHE A 45 12.76 -5.58 30.43
CA PHE A 45 11.84 -6.68 30.69
C PHE A 45 11.94 -7.11 32.15
N GLN A 46 11.32 -6.33 33.06
CA GLN A 46 11.26 -6.55 34.51
C GLN A 46 12.63 -6.56 35.22
N ASP A 47 13.43 -5.51 35.01
CA ASP A 47 14.73 -5.38 35.67
C ASP A 47 14.91 -4.05 36.40
N TYR A 48 14.48 -2.94 35.81
CA TYR A 48 14.41 -1.61 36.42
C TYR A 48 13.09 -0.92 36.06
N TRP A 49 12.75 0.17 36.76
CA TRP A 49 11.47 0.85 36.58
C TRP A 49 11.64 2.36 36.34
N LYS A 50 10.56 3.14 36.55
CA LYS A 50 10.47 4.57 36.25
C LYS A 50 11.61 5.38 36.84
N ARG A 51 12.00 5.11 38.10
CA ARG A 51 13.08 5.83 38.78
C ARG A 51 14.37 5.76 37.99
N GLU A 52 14.88 4.55 37.76
CA GLU A 52 16.15 4.35 37.06
C GLU A 52 16.04 4.82 35.60
N ALA A 53 14.91 4.54 34.93
CA ALA A 53 14.68 4.93 33.54
C ALA A 53 14.80 6.45 33.34
N ILE A 54 14.12 7.23 34.19
CA ILE A 54 14.11 8.68 34.11
C ILE A 54 15.46 9.27 34.50
N THR A 55 16.09 8.76 35.59
CA THR A 55 17.39 9.28 36.02
C THR A 55 18.48 9.00 35.00
N TRP A 56 18.52 7.80 34.41
CA TRP A 56 19.51 7.47 33.38
C TRP A 56 19.24 8.20 32.06
N ALA A 57 17.98 8.42 31.69
CA ALA A 57 17.67 9.21 30.50
C ALA A 57 18.15 10.66 30.67
N TYR A 58 17.95 11.26 31.85
CA TYR A 58 18.44 12.59 32.15
C TYR A 58 19.98 12.66 32.18
N GLU A 59 20.63 11.70 32.84
CA GLU A 59 22.10 11.57 32.88
C GLU A 59 22.68 11.43 31.47
N PHE A 60 22.09 10.57 30.64
CA PHE A 60 22.52 10.40 29.26
C PHE A 60 22.41 11.70 28.46
N VAL A 61 21.27 12.39 28.55
CA VAL A 61 21.05 13.64 27.81
C VAL A 61 21.97 14.77 28.29
N THR A 62 22.16 14.91 29.59
CA THR A 62 22.88 16.07 30.16
C THR A 62 24.38 15.84 30.34
N GLU A 63 24.80 14.66 30.79
CA GLU A 63 26.19 14.36 31.10
C GLU A 63 26.91 13.68 29.93
N VAL A 64 26.29 12.67 29.31
CA VAL A 64 26.91 11.91 28.21
C VAL A 64 26.87 12.70 26.89
N LEU A 65 25.70 13.24 26.55
CA LEU A 65 25.50 14.03 25.34
C LEU A 65 25.85 15.52 25.51
N GLY A 66 26.00 15.98 26.75
CA GLY A 66 26.38 17.38 27.04
C GLY A 66 25.28 18.41 26.72
N ILE A 67 24.01 18.00 26.62
CA ILE A 67 22.91 18.95 26.38
C ILE A 67 22.59 19.67 27.69
N ALA A 68 22.72 20.99 27.68
CA ALA A 68 22.53 21.79 28.88
C ALA A 68 21.10 21.67 29.44
N SER A 69 20.98 21.44 30.75
CA SER A 69 19.71 21.13 31.43
C SER A 69 18.62 22.20 31.22
N GLU A 70 19.00 23.46 31.06
CA GLU A 70 18.10 24.58 30.82
C GLU A 70 17.47 24.59 29.41
N ARG A 71 17.92 23.71 28.51
CA ARG A 71 17.29 23.48 27.20
C ARG A 71 16.22 22.39 27.25
N LEU A 72 16.07 21.69 28.37
CA LEU A 72 15.15 20.57 28.55
C LEU A 72 13.80 21.03 29.10
N THR A 73 12.74 20.44 28.56
CA THR A 73 11.42 20.35 29.18
C THR A 73 10.94 18.92 29.07
N VAL A 74 10.09 18.49 30.00
CA VAL A 74 9.54 17.13 30.00
C VAL A 74 8.02 17.18 30.11
N THR A 75 7.37 16.16 29.59
CA THR A 75 5.92 15.97 29.72
C THR A 75 5.64 14.67 30.47
N VAL A 76 4.54 14.61 31.21
CA VAL A 76 4.04 13.43 31.91
C VAL A 76 2.54 13.28 31.71
N PHE A 77 2.04 12.04 31.79
CA PHE A 77 0.62 11.76 31.65
C PHE A 77 -0.22 12.41 32.75
N ALA A 78 -1.18 13.27 32.37
CA ALA A 78 -2.07 14.03 33.25
C ALA A 78 -3.13 13.17 33.96
N GLY A 79 -3.39 11.96 33.47
CA GLY A 79 -4.52 11.14 33.92
C GLY A 79 -5.78 11.37 33.10
N ASP A 80 -6.68 10.39 33.15
CA ASP A 80 -8.02 10.44 32.58
C ASP A 80 -9.02 9.65 33.44
N THR A 81 -10.16 9.27 32.87
CA THR A 81 -11.20 8.49 33.56
C THR A 81 -10.78 7.07 33.92
N ASP A 82 -9.86 6.46 33.17
CA ASP A 82 -9.49 5.05 33.28
C ASP A 82 -8.14 4.86 33.98
N VAL A 83 -7.22 5.80 33.78
CA VAL A 83 -5.84 5.73 34.28
C VAL A 83 -5.53 7.02 35.05
N PRO A 84 -5.09 6.92 36.32
CA PRO A 84 -4.78 8.10 37.11
C PRO A 84 -3.57 8.85 36.56
N PHE A 85 -3.42 10.10 36.98
CA PHE A 85 -2.21 10.91 36.78
C PHE A 85 -0.94 10.12 37.10
N ASP A 86 0.07 10.18 36.22
CA ASP A 86 1.37 9.54 36.45
C ASP A 86 2.21 10.34 37.46
N LYS A 87 1.76 10.29 38.72
CA LYS A 87 2.38 10.98 39.84
C LYS A 87 3.80 10.49 40.09
N GLU A 88 4.08 9.21 39.86
CA GLU A 88 5.40 8.63 40.08
C GLU A 88 6.44 9.28 39.15
N SER A 89 6.18 9.32 37.84
CA SER A 89 7.08 9.99 36.88
C SER A 89 7.26 11.47 37.19
N TYR A 90 6.17 12.17 37.53
CA TYR A 90 6.21 13.59 37.91
C TYR A 90 7.10 13.83 39.14
N ASP A 91 6.93 13.03 40.19
CA ASP A 91 7.71 13.16 41.43
C ASP A 91 9.19 12.84 41.19
N ILE A 92 9.50 11.87 40.33
CA ILE A 92 10.89 11.55 39.96
C ILE A 92 11.54 12.75 39.25
N TRP A 93 10.90 13.32 38.23
CA TRP A 93 11.42 14.50 37.54
C TRP A 93 11.61 15.69 38.49
N ARG A 94 10.62 15.96 39.34
CA ARG A 94 10.62 17.11 40.24
C ARG A 94 11.60 16.98 41.40
N HIS A 95 11.64 15.82 42.05
CA HIS A 95 12.31 15.65 43.35
C HIS A 95 13.60 14.84 43.28
N VAL A 96 13.72 13.92 42.32
CA VAL A 96 14.91 13.07 42.18
C VAL A 96 15.88 13.68 41.18
N VAL A 97 15.38 14.04 39.98
CA VAL A 97 16.17 14.75 38.97
C VAL A 97 16.35 16.22 39.36
N GLY A 98 15.32 16.84 39.94
CA GLY A 98 15.37 18.24 40.39
C GLY A 98 15.00 19.25 39.29
N LEU A 99 14.24 18.84 38.27
CA LEU A 99 13.73 19.78 37.27
C LEU A 99 12.70 20.75 37.90
N PRO A 100 12.79 22.06 37.63
CA PRO A 100 11.77 23.02 38.03
C PRO A 100 10.38 22.62 37.51
N GLU A 101 9.34 22.86 38.32
CA GLU A 101 7.95 22.57 37.96
C GLU A 101 7.52 23.28 36.66
N SER A 102 8.07 24.46 36.36
CA SER A 102 7.83 25.19 35.11
C SER A 102 8.33 24.48 33.86
N ARG A 103 9.11 23.40 34.00
CA ARG A 103 9.63 22.57 32.91
C ARG A 103 9.01 21.18 32.84
N ILE A 104 8.02 20.89 33.70
CA ILE A 104 7.32 19.60 33.75
C ILE A 104 5.85 19.85 33.40
N ALA A 105 5.49 19.65 32.13
CA ALA A 105 4.12 19.79 31.66
C ALA A 105 3.33 18.49 31.85
N LYS A 106 2.01 18.60 31.99
CA LYS A 106 1.09 17.44 32.11
C LYS A 106 0.21 17.42 30.87
N HIS A 107 0.31 16.39 30.02
CA HIS A 107 -0.55 16.28 28.83
C HIS A 107 -1.52 15.11 28.92
N ASP A 108 -2.52 15.12 28.06
CA ASP A 108 -3.60 14.14 28.04
C ASP A 108 -3.16 12.77 27.47
N ARG A 109 -4.14 11.88 27.28
CA ARG A 109 -3.92 10.52 26.75
C ARG A 109 -3.35 10.53 25.32
N LYS A 110 -3.71 11.53 24.50
CA LYS A 110 -3.27 11.56 23.10
C LYS A 110 -1.75 11.74 23.02
N ASP A 111 -1.19 12.55 23.92
CA ASP A 111 0.22 12.91 23.89
C ASP A 111 1.06 12.05 24.85
N ASN A 112 0.58 11.74 26.07
CA ASN A 112 1.38 11.04 27.09
C ASN A 112 0.85 9.65 27.48
N PHE A 113 0.13 8.95 26.61
CA PHE A 113 -0.20 7.54 26.83
C PHE A 113 -0.01 6.77 25.52
N TRP A 114 0.77 5.69 25.57
CA TRP A 114 1.12 4.93 24.37
C TRP A 114 0.52 3.53 24.38
N GLY A 115 0.00 3.12 23.22
CA GLY A 115 -0.48 1.76 22.95
C GLY A 115 -1.98 1.53 23.18
N PRO A 116 -2.44 0.29 22.93
CA PRO A 116 -1.64 -0.84 22.43
C PRO A 116 -1.26 -0.65 20.97
N THR A 117 -0.12 -1.22 20.57
CA THR A 117 0.17 -1.37 19.14
C THR A 117 -0.74 -2.45 18.56
N GLY A 118 -1.67 -2.05 17.69
CA GLY A 118 -2.66 -2.95 17.08
C GLY A 118 -3.95 -3.09 17.88
N ASN A 119 -4.57 -4.27 17.83
CA ASN A 119 -5.90 -4.49 18.42
C ASN A 119 -5.87 -4.71 19.94
N GLU A 120 -4.79 -5.28 20.46
CA GLU A 120 -4.52 -5.54 21.88
C GLU A 120 -3.00 -5.56 22.12
N GLY A 121 -2.56 -5.35 23.35
CA GLY A 121 -1.13 -5.41 23.68
C GLY A 121 -0.71 -4.58 24.91
N PRO A 122 0.59 -4.58 25.24
CA PRO A 122 1.16 -3.69 26.26
C PRO A 122 0.92 -2.21 25.93
N CYS A 123 0.67 -1.43 26.96
CA CYS A 123 0.43 0.01 26.86
C CYS A 123 0.66 0.68 28.23
N GLY A 124 0.70 2.01 28.25
CA GLY A 124 0.70 2.75 29.50
C GLY A 124 1.10 4.21 29.37
N PRO A 125 1.22 4.90 30.52
CA PRO A 125 1.63 6.29 30.55
C PRO A 125 3.06 6.44 30.04
N THR A 126 3.35 7.61 29.49
CA THR A 126 4.69 7.96 29.01
C THR A 126 5.19 9.22 29.69
N THR A 127 6.51 9.39 29.63
CA THR A 127 7.14 10.70 29.78
C THR A 127 8.02 10.97 28.57
N GLU A 128 7.99 12.20 28.08
CA GLU A 128 8.73 12.60 26.89
C GLU A 128 9.71 13.72 27.22
N ILE A 129 10.90 13.66 26.62
CA ILE A 129 11.97 14.64 26.78
C ILE A 129 12.01 15.51 25.52
N TYR A 130 11.84 16.81 25.72
CA TYR A 130 11.93 17.84 24.68
C TYR A 130 13.21 18.64 24.87
N VAL A 131 13.91 18.89 23.77
CA VAL A 131 15.08 19.77 23.74
C VAL A 131 14.80 20.92 22.79
N ALA A 132 15.14 22.15 23.19
CA ALA A 132 15.13 23.31 22.29
C ALA A 132 16.56 23.74 21.93
N PRO A 133 16.77 24.56 20.87
CA PRO A 133 18.10 25.10 20.55
C PRO A 133 18.67 26.00 21.65
N SER A 134 17.82 26.68 22.41
CA SER A 134 18.20 27.56 23.51
C SER A 134 17.26 27.45 24.72
N ALA A 135 17.72 27.92 25.88
CA ALA A 135 16.90 27.95 27.11
C ALA A 135 15.65 28.83 26.97
N ALA A 136 15.77 29.96 26.26
CA ALA A 136 14.64 30.86 26.00
C ALA A 136 13.58 30.18 25.12
N GLU A 137 14.01 29.43 24.11
CA GLU A 137 13.11 28.66 23.25
C GLU A 137 12.46 27.48 23.97
N ALA A 138 13.18 26.82 24.88
CA ALA A 138 12.60 25.79 25.75
C ALA A 138 11.44 26.36 26.57
N MET A 139 11.64 27.52 27.20
CA MET A 139 10.60 28.20 27.97
C MET A 139 9.45 28.73 27.09
N ALA A 140 9.69 28.95 25.80
CA ALA A 140 8.66 29.32 24.84
C ALA A 140 7.90 28.11 24.25
N GLY A 141 8.17 26.89 24.72
CA GLY A 141 7.52 25.68 24.24
C GLY A 141 7.95 25.28 22.83
N LYS A 142 9.14 25.71 22.37
CA LYS A 142 9.69 25.40 21.04
C LYS A 142 10.64 24.20 21.05
N GLY A 143 10.52 23.35 22.06
CA GLY A 143 11.30 22.11 22.13
C GLY A 143 10.82 21.10 21.09
N ILE A 144 11.74 20.26 20.63
CA ILE A 144 11.46 19.09 19.80
C ILE A 144 11.56 17.86 20.69
N GLU A 145 10.56 16.99 20.62
CA GLU A 145 10.54 15.69 21.30
C GLU A 145 11.66 14.81 20.72
N ILE A 146 12.67 14.50 21.55
CA ILE A 146 13.80 13.65 21.16
C ILE A 146 13.68 12.22 21.68
N TRP A 147 12.93 12.01 22.76
CA TRP A 147 12.88 10.71 23.44
C TRP A 147 11.56 10.52 24.19
N ASN A 148 10.84 9.47 23.84
CA ASN A 148 9.64 9.00 24.53
C ASN A 148 9.97 7.76 25.36
N ILE A 149 9.64 7.78 26.65
CA ILE A 149 9.83 6.69 27.60
C ILE A 149 8.45 6.16 27.98
N VAL A 150 8.09 5.00 27.43
CA VAL A 150 6.81 4.32 27.64
C VAL A 150 6.94 3.33 28.79
N PHE A 151 6.03 3.46 29.76
CA PHE A 151 5.92 2.51 30.87
C PHE A 151 4.79 1.53 30.56
N ASN A 152 5.14 0.31 30.13
CA ASN A 152 4.18 -0.76 29.79
C ASN A 152 3.52 -1.35 31.04
N GLU A 153 2.80 -0.50 31.77
CA GLU A 153 2.17 -0.76 33.06
C GLU A 153 0.84 -1.53 32.92
N PHE A 154 0.22 -1.43 31.75
CA PHE A 154 -1.07 -2.04 31.44
C PHE A 154 -0.97 -2.95 30.21
N TYR A 155 -1.94 -3.85 30.10
CA TYR A 155 -2.23 -4.60 28.89
C TYR A 155 -3.66 -4.24 28.45
N CYS A 156 -3.79 -3.68 27.25
CA CYS A 156 -5.07 -3.33 26.65
C CYS A 156 -5.61 -4.52 25.87
N ARG A 157 -6.82 -4.95 26.21
CA ARG A 157 -7.55 -6.05 25.56
C ARG A 157 -8.23 -5.58 24.27
N LYS A 158 -8.71 -6.52 23.48
CA LYS A 158 -9.43 -6.24 22.22
C LYS A 158 -10.68 -5.37 22.40
N ASP A 159 -11.35 -5.49 23.54
CA ASP A 159 -12.52 -4.70 23.92
C ASP A 159 -12.16 -3.33 24.52
N LYS A 160 -10.87 -2.96 24.48
CA LYS A 160 -10.28 -1.73 25.02
C LYS A 160 -10.25 -1.64 26.55
N THR A 161 -10.57 -2.71 27.26
CA THR A 161 -10.35 -2.78 28.71
C THR A 161 -8.86 -2.83 29.05
N LEU A 162 -8.48 -2.17 30.15
CA LEU A 162 -7.11 -2.12 30.65
C LEU A 162 -6.94 -3.03 31.86
N GLU A 163 -5.98 -3.95 31.80
CA GLU A 163 -5.55 -4.77 32.93
C GLU A 163 -4.12 -4.41 33.33
N LYS A 164 -3.76 -4.56 34.61
CA LYS A 164 -2.35 -4.43 35.03
C LYS A 164 -1.49 -5.47 34.32
N SER A 165 -0.39 -5.02 33.73
CA SER A 165 0.54 -5.90 33.02
C SER A 165 1.19 -6.88 34.01
N LYS A 166 1.21 -8.17 33.66
CA LYS A 166 1.94 -9.21 34.42
C LYS A 166 3.44 -9.13 34.20
N THR A 167 3.86 -8.45 33.14
CA THR A 167 5.25 -8.31 32.73
C THR A 167 5.51 -6.84 32.44
N PRO A 168 5.47 -5.97 33.47
CA PRO A 168 5.73 -4.56 33.28
C PRO A 168 7.15 -4.36 32.73
N GLY A 169 7.28 -3.43 31.81
CA GLY A 169 8.54 -3.15 31.14
C GLY A 169 8.63 -1.71 30.69
N ILE A 170 9.79 -1.37 30.16
CA ILE A 170 10.05 -0.05 29.59
C ILE A 170 10.32 -0.26 28.11
N ASP A 171 9.66 0.56 27.31
CA ASP A 171 9.85 0.66 25.88
C ASP A 171 10.16 2.13 25.59
N THR A 172 11.28 2.40 24.94
CA THR A 172 11.65 3.79 24.62
C THR A 172 11.85 3.96 23.14
N GLY A 173 11.46 5.11 22.61
CA GLY A 173 11.81 5.54 21.26
C GLY A 173 12.52 6.89 21.29
N MET A 174 13.76 6.93 20.80
CA MET A 174 14.54 8.15 20.63
C MET A 174 14.86 8.34 19.15
N GLY A 175 14.38 9.44 18.57
CA GLY A 175 14.58 9.72 17.15
C GLY A 175 15.99 10.23 16.88
N LEU A 176 16.82 9.45 16.18
CA LEU A 176 18.22 9.81 15.89
C LEU A 176 18.33 11.16 15.18
N GLU A 177 17.49 11.39 14.17
CA GLU A 177 17.50 12.61 13.36
C GLU A 177 17.15 13.86 14.17
N ARG A 178 16.15 13.75 15.05
CA ARG A 178 15.77 14.85 15.95
C ARG A 178 16.84 15.11 17.01
N LEU A 179 17.40 14.04 17.59
CA LEU A 179 18.51 14.16 18.53
C LEU A 179 19.73 14.84 17.87
N THR A 180 20.08 14.44 16.66
CA THR A 180 21.19 15.00 15.88
C THR A 180 20.99 16.49 15.65
N ALA A 181 19.78 16.92 15.26
CA ALA A 181 19.46 18.34 15.12
C ALA A 181 19.69 19.12 16.42
N MET A 182 19.28 18.57 17.55
CA MET A 182 19.43 19.21 18.87
C MET A 182 20.88 19.28 19.35
N LEU A 183 21.69 18.26 19.06
CA LEU A 183 23.13 18.27 19.31
C LEU A 183 23.87 19.31 18.45
N GLN A 184 23.40 19.52 17.21
CA GLN A 184 23.96 20.52 16.29
C GLN A 184 23.39 21.94 16.52
N GLY A 185 22.41 22.10 17.42
CA GLY A 185 21.82 23.40 17.74
C GLY A 185 20.91 23.97 16.63
N ILE A 186 20.36 23.11 15.78
CA ILE A 186 19.52 23.48 14.64
C ILE A 186 18.10 22.97 14.82
N SER A 187 17.10 23.71 14.33
CA SER A 187 15.68 23.40 14.56
C SER A 187 15.02 22.64 13.40
N SER A 188 15.80 22.13 12.44
CA SER A 188 15.31 21.23 11.41
C SER A 188 16.22 20.02 11.22
N VAL A 189 15.61 18.85 11.10
CA VAL A 189 16.33 17.60 10.78
C VAL A 189 16.97 17.65 9.40
N PHE A 190 16.42 18.44 8.47
CA PHE A 190 16.92 18.59 7.11
C PHE A 190 18.18 19.46 7.01
N GLU A 191 18.48 20.24 8.06
CA GLU A 191 19.69 21.05 8.15
C GLU A 191 20.88 20.27 8.74
N THR A 192 20.63 19.04 9.23
CA THR A 192 21.66 18.19 9.83
C THR A 192 22.64 17.67 8.79
N ASP A 193 23.82 17.26 9.24
CA ASP A 193 24.78 16.53 8.42
C ASP A 193 24.27 15.17 7.89
N LEU A 194 23.14 14.64 8.41
CA LEU A 194 22.44 13.47 7.87
C LEU A 194 21.70 13.79 6.57
N PHE A 195 21.18 15.00 6.43
CA PHE A 195 20.38 15.41 5.28
C PHE A 195 21.07 16.40 4.37
N ARG A 196 22.13 17.09 4.80
CA ARG A 196 22.73 18.18 4.02
C ARG A 196 23.10 17.78 2.60
N LEU A 197 23.80 16.65 2.41
CA LEU A 197 24.15 16.16 1.06
C LEU A 197 22.92 15.84 0.20
N VAL A 198 21.85 15.34 0.83
CA VAL A 198 20.59 15.02 0.14
C VAL A 198 19.87 16.31 -0.26
N MET A 199 19.77 17.27 0.65
CA MET A 199 19.14 18.56 0.40
C MET A 199 19.90 19.35 -0.66
N ASP A 200 21.24 19.35 -0.62
CA ASP A 200 22.09 20.00 -1.62
C ASP A 200 21.82 19.41 -3.01
N ALA A 201 21.77 18.07 -3.13
CA ALA A 201 21.45 17.40 -4.40
C ALA A 201 20.04 17.73 -4.92
N VAL A 202 19.04 17.84 -4.04
CA VAL A 202 17.67 18.22 -4.42
C VAL A 202 17.64 19.68 -4.89
N ASN A 203 18.22 20.60 -4.12
CA ASN A 203 18.20 22.04 -4.41
C ASN A 203 18.97 22.39 -5.68
N GLU A 204 20.04 21.66 -6.01
CA GLU A 204 20.81 21.86 -7.25
C GLU A 204 20.01 21.46 -8.49
N LEU A 205 19.28 20.34 -8.44
CA LEU A 205 18.56 19.79 -9.60
C LEU A 205 17.11 20.29 -9.72
N ALA A 206 16.56 20.77 -8.62
CA ALA A 206 15.20 21.29 -8.57
C ALA A 206 15.13 22.65 -7.82
N PRO A 207 15.90 23.67 -8.26
CA PRO A 207 15.97 24.97 -7.59
C PRO A 207 14.63 25.73 -7.54
N GLN A 208 13.66 25.29 -8.33
CA GLN A 208 12.32 25.86 -8.40
C GLN A 208 11.31 25.22 -7.43
N LEU A 209 11.70 24.16 -6.70
CA LEU A 209 10.90 23.68 -5.57
C LEU A 209 11.04 24.66 -4.40
N ASP A 210 9.95 24.86 -3.66
CA ASP A 210 10.03 25.58 -2.39
C ASP A 210 10.70 24.72 -1.29
N ASP A 211 11.00 25.33 -0.14
CA ASP A 211 11.66 24.65 0.97
C ASP A 211 10.88 23.42 1.47
N ARG A 212 9.54 23.47 1.44
CA ARG A 212 8.71 22.38 1.93
C ARG A 212 8.75 21.20 0.97
N ASP A 213 8.56 21.46 -0.32
CA ASP A 213 8.56 20.44 -1.36
C ASP A 213 9.95 19.81 -1.52
N SER A 214 11.02 20.60 -1.38
CA SER A 214 12.40 20.10 -1.36
C SER A 214 12.63 19.10 -0.22
N ARG A 215 12.11 19.40 0.98
CA ARG A 215 12.17 18.47 2.14
C ARG A 215 11.35 17.21 1.92
N ILE A 216 10.18 17.30 1.29
CA ILE A 216 9.38 16.12 0.91
C ILE A 216 10.16 15.23 -0.04
N VAL A 217 10.77 15.81 -1.08
CA VAL A 217 11.56 15.07 -2.05
C VAL A 217 12.74 14.38 -1.36
N ALA A 218 13.49 15.09 -0.52
CA ALA A 218 14.60 14.53 0.24
C ALA A 218 14.20 13.35 1.14
N ASP A 219 13.15 13.54 1.96
CA ASP A 219 12.62 12.50 2.85
C ASP A 219 12.14 11.28 2.05
N HIS A 220 11.26 11.50 1.07
CA HIS A 220 10.60 10.40 0.36
C HIS A 220 11.57 9.60 -0.51
N LEU A 221 12.58 10.24 -1.10
CA LEU A 221 13.62 9.52 -1.84
C LEU A 221 14.52 8.72 -0.90
N ARG A 222 14.99 9.29 0.23
CA ARG A 222 15.75 8.55 1.26
C ARG A 222 14.95 7.35 1.76
N ALA A 223 13.68 7.54 2.11
CA ALA A 223 12.77 6.50 2.58
C ALA A 223 12.55 5.40 1.52
N SER A 224 12.41 5.79 0.25
CA SER A 224 12.25 4.83 -0.86
C SER A 224 13.50 3.98 -1.09
N VAL A 225 14.71 4.54 -0.93
CA VAL A 225 15.97 3.79 -1.02
C VAL A 225 15.98 2.65 0.01
N PHE A 226 15.66 2.93 1.27
CA PHE A 226 15.64 1.93 2.32
C PHE A 226 14.56 0.86 2.11
N LEU A 227 13.34 1.25 1.72
CA LEU A 227 12.29 0.27 1.40
C LEU A 227 12.70 -0.68 0.28
N ILE A 228 13.29 -0.15 -0.80
CA ILE A 228 13.71 -0.95 -1.95
C ILE A 228 14.86 -1.88 -1.56
N ALA A 229 15.82 -1.38 -0.79
CA ALA A 229 16.91 -2.18 -0.24
C ALA A 229 16.37 -3.32 0.64
N ASP A 230 15.34 -3.08 1.45
CA ASP A 230 14.70 -4.14 2.26
C ASP A 230 13.78 -5.07 1.44
N GLY A 231 13.81 -4.97 0.10
CA GLY A 231 13.13 -5.89 -0.82
C GLY A 231 11.72 -5.46 -1.22
N VAL A 232 11.24 -4.29 -0.79
CA VAL A 232 9.92 -3.78 -1.16
C VAL A 232 9.92 -3.38 -2.64
N ARG A 233 8.79 -3.63 -3.31
CA ARG A 233 8.55 -3.26 -4.71
C ARG A 233 7.20 -2.54 -4.85
N PRO A 234 7.06 -1.54 -5.74
CA PRO A 234 5.81 -0.82 -5.95
C PRO A 234 4.63 -1.76 -6.26
N SER A 235 3.56 -1.69 -5.47
CA SER A 235 2.39 -2.56 -5.59
C SER A 235 1.08 -1.80 -5.23
N ASN A 236 -0.07 -2.46 -5.33
CA ASN A 236 -1.37 -1.89 -4.90
C ASN A 236 -1.68 -2.15 -3.42
N LYS A 237 -0.78 -2.80 -2.65
CA LYS A 237 -1.06 -3.27 -1.29
C LYS A 237 0.12 -3.05 -0.35
N GLU A 238 -0.19 -2.86 0.93
CA GLU A 238 0.78 -2.87 2.05
C GLU A 238 2.00 -1.96 1.79
N ALA A 239 3.21 -2.41 2.15
CA ALA A 239 4.44 -1.65 1.97
C ALA A 239 4.70 -1.26 0.49
N GLY A 240 4.28 -2.10 -0.46
CA GLY A 240 4.40 -1.80 -1.89
C GLY A 240 3.52 -0.62 -2.33
N TYR A 241 2.35 -0.44 -1.71
CA TYR A 241 1.51 0.75 -1.92
C TYR A 241 2.18 2.00 -1.36
N ILE A 242 2.80 1.90 -0.18
CA ILE A 242 3.50 3.02 0.45
C ILE A 242 4.69 3.47 -0.42
N LEU A 243 5.58 2.55 -0.82
CA LEU A 243 6.69 2.86 -1.71
C LEU A 243 6.21 3.53 -3.00
N ARG A 244 5.16 2.97 -3.60
CA ARG A 244 4.53 3.56 -4.79
C ARG A 244 4.05 4.98 -4.52
N ARG A 245 3.35 5.24 -3.41
CA ARG A 245 2.83 6.56 -3.04
C ARG A 245 3.97 7.58 -2.91
N LEU A 246 5.06 7.23 -2.21
CA LEU A 246 6.21 8.11 -2.06
C LEU A 246 6.85 8.48 -3.40
N LEU A 247 7.20 7.47 -4.22
CA LEU A 247 7.85 7.69 -5.51
C LEU A 247 6.99 8.54 -6.45
N ARG A 248 5.68 8.27 -6.49
CA ARG A 248 4.74 9.02 -7.33
C ARG A 248 4.57 10.45 -6.87
N ARG A 249 4.61 10.71 -5.55
CA ARG A 249 4.57 12.06 -4.98
C ARG A 249 5.79 12.87 -5.39
N VAL A 250 6.98 12.29 -5.30
CA VAL A 250 8.22 12.92 -5.77
C VAL A 250 8.15 13.26 -7.26
N MET A 251 7.75 12.29 -8.10
CA MET A 251 7.60 12.53 -9.54
C MET A 251 6.57 13.62 -9.84
N ALA A 252 5.50 13.70 -9.07
CA ALA A 252 4.45 14.67 -9.30
C ALA A 252 4.86 16.09 -8.90
N LEU A 253 5.58 16.25 -7.79
CA LEU A 253 6.19 17.52 -7.40
C LEU A 253 7.22 17.98 -8.44
N ALA A 254 8.02 17.04 -8.97
CA ALA A 254 8.96 17.34 -10.04
C ALA A 254 8.24 17.85 -11.31
N VAL A 255 7.21 17.15 -11.77
CA VAL A 255 6.45 17.57 -12.97
C VAL A 255 5.69 18.89 -12.76
N LYS A 256 5.05 19.06 -11.61
CA LYS A 256 4.28 20.28 -11.27
C LYS A 256 5.17 21.53 -11.32
N ASN A 257 6.41 21.40 -10.86
CA ASN A 257 7.34 22.50 -10.75
C ASN A 257 8.36 22.53 -11.91
N ASP A 258 8.19 21.74 -12.98
CA ASP A 258 9.15 21.70 -14.10
C ASP A 258 10.60 21.40 -13.67
N ALA A 259 10.74 20.48 -12.71
CA ALA A 259 12.03 20.05 -12.18
C ALA A 259 12.76 19.07 -13.10
N HIS A 260 14.08 18.98 -12.93
CA HIS A 260 14.90 18.00 -13.64
C HIS A 260 14.36 16.57 -13.43
N GLU A 261 14.21 15.82 -14.50
CA GLU A 261 13.54 14.50 -14.50
C GLU A 261 14.32 13.38 -13.80
N ASP A 262 15.61 13.61 -13.53
CA ASP A 262 16.55 12.63 -12.96
C ASP A 262 17.08 13.02 -11.57
N LEU A 263 16.18 13.34 -10.64
CA LEU A 263 16.52 13.65 -9.24
C LEU A 263 17.12 12.46 -8.49
N PHE A 264 16.76 11.24 -8.90
CA PHE A 264 17.02 10.05 -8.11
C PHE A 264 18.51 9.66 -7.99
N PRO A 265 19.30 9.59 -9.09
CA PRO A 265 20.69 9.12 -8.97
C PRO A 265 21.59 10.00 -8.10
N PRO A 266 21.53 11.34 -8.16
CA PRO A 266 22.31 12.20 -7.26
C PRO A 266 21.89 12.05 -5.79
N VAL A 267 20.58 11.97 -5.52
CA VAL A 267 20.08 11.73 -4.16
C VAL A 267 20.49 10.35 -3.64
N LEU A 268 20.42 9.31 -4.47
CA LEU A 268 20.89 7.97 -4.10
C LEU A 268 22.37 7.99 -3.71
N ARG A 269 23.23 8.69 -4.47
CA ARG A 269 24.64 8.85 -4.12
C ARG A 269 24.81 9.57 -2.79
N ALA A 270 24.12 10.67 -2.56
CA ALA A 270 24.19 11.40 -1.28
C ALA A 270 23.76 10.53 -0.09
N VAL A 271 22.71 9.71 -0.24
CA VAL A 271 22.28 8.76 0.78
C VAL A 271 23.33 7.66 1.00
N GLN A 272 23.91 7.11 -0.06
CA GLN A 272 24.97 6.11 0.00
C GLN A 272 26.25 6.63 0.65
N ASP A 273 26.68 7.85 0.33
CA ASP A 273 27.86 8.48 0.90
C ASP A 273 27.70 8.69 2.42
N LYS A 274 26.49 9.04 2.87
CA LYS A 274 26.22 9.27 4.30
C LYS A 274 25.98 7.99 5.09
N LEU A 275 25.23 7.04 4.53
CA LEU A 275 24.67 5.90 5.29
C LEU A 275 25.16 4.53 4.81
N GLY A 276 25.87 4.44 3.68
CA GLY A 276 26.23 3.17 3.04
C GLY A 276 27.23 2.32 3.83
N SER A 277 28.02 2.94 4.72
CA SER A 277 28.91 2.21 5.62
C SER A 277 28.16 1.45 6.72
N ALA A 278 27.09 2.04 7.25
CA ALA A 278 26.22 1.43 8.27
C ALA A 278 25.21 0.47 7.65
N TYR A 279 24.74 0.75 6.43
CA TYR A 279 23.72 -0.01 5.72
C TYR A 279 24.22 -0.45 4.33
N PRO A 280 25.08 -1.48 4.23
CA PRO A 280 25.65 -1.93 2.96
C PRO A 280 24.60 -2.31 1.92
N GLU A 281 23.39 -2.69 2.36
CA GLU A 281 22.29 -3.08 1.49
C GLU A 281 21.82 -1.96 0.55
N ILE A 282 22.04 -0.68 0.90
CA ILE A 282 21.69 0.48 0.06
C ILE A 282 22.70 0.72 -1.06
N MET A 283 23.86 0.05 -1.03
CA MET A 283 24.91 0.14 -2.06
C MET A 283 24.57 -0.64 -3.33
N ARG A 284 23.43 -1.36 -3.35
CA ARG A 284 22.92 -2.08 -4.53
C ARG A 284 22.29 -1.14 -5.56
N THR A 285 23.09 -0.19 -6.05
CA THR A 285 22.67 0.90 -6.95
C THR A 285 21.86 0.40 -8.13
N LYS A 286 22.32 -0.65 -8.81
CA LYS A 286 21.63 -1.19 -9.99
C LYS A 286 20.21 -1.65 -9.67
N GLU A 287 20.04 -2.48 -8.64
CA GLU A 287 18.74 -3.00 -8.22
C GLU A 287 17.79 -1.86 -7.83
N ILE A 288 18.29 -0.93 -7.03
CA ILE A 288 17.51 0.21 -6.53
C ILE A 288 17.06 1.12 -7.67
N SER A 289 17.98 1.48 -8.57
CA SER A 289 17.70 2.30 -9.75
C SER A 289 16.71 1.62 -10.70
N GLU A 290 16.83 0.30 -10.93
CA GLU A 290 15.88 -0.43 -11.79
C GLU A 290 14.44 -0.35 -11.28
N VAL A 291 14.24 -0.44 -9.95
CA VAL A 291 12.90 -0.35 -9.34
C VAL A 291 12.30 1.05 -9.50
N VAL A 292 13.09 2.09 -9.21
CA VAL A 292 12.62 3.48 -9.35
C VAL A 292 12.34 3.83 -10.80
N ASN A 293 13.23 3.41 -11.72
CA ASN A 293 13.08 3.64 -13.15
C ASN A 293 11.84 2.94 -13.71
N ALA A 294 11.59 1.69 -13.32
CA ALA A 294 10.42 0.95 -13.76
C ALA A 294 9.10 1.60 -13.30
N GLU A 295 9.05 2.23 -12.12
CA GLU A 295 7.87 2.99 -11.69
C GLU A 295 7.77 4.33 -12.43
N ARG A 296 8.90 5.01 -12.64
CA ARG A 296 8.97 6.27 -13.40
C ARG A 296 8.44 6.10 -14.82
N GLU A 297 8.91 5.10 -15.55
CA GLU A 297 8.46 4.80 -16.92
C GLU A 297 6.96 4.51 -17.00
N LYS A 298 6.41 3.84 -15.99
CA LYS A 298 4.97 3.52 -15.93
C LYS A 298 4.10 4.73 -15.65
N PHE A 299 4.60 5.72 -14.91
CA PHE A 299 3.77 6.75 -14.31
C PHE A 299 4.03 8.17 -14.84
N SER A 300 5.18 8.45 -15.46
CA SER A 300 5.53 9.79 -15.97
C SER A 300 4.50 10.36 -16.94
N GLY A 301 4.06 9.58 -17.94
CA GLY A 301 3.06 10.02 -18.91
C GLY A 301 1.67 10.25 -18.31
N VAL A 302 1.37 9.55 -17.22
CA VAL A 302 0.09 9.63 -16.50
C VAL A 302 0.05 10.88 -15.62
N ILE A 303 1.14 11.19 -14.90
CA ILE A 303 1.26 12.41 -14.09
C ILE A 303 1.11 13.65 -14.96
N ALA A 304 1.86 13.76 -16.05
CA ALA A 304 1.87 14.99 -16.85
C ALA A 304 0.46 15.35 -17.36
N SER A 305 -0.28 14.34 -17.82
CA SER A 305 -1.66 14.50 -18.25
C SER A 305 -2.59 14.87 -17.08
N GLY A 306 -2.43 14.19 -15.94
CA GLY A 306 -3.25 14.42 -14.74
C GLY A 306 -3.00 15.79 -14.09
N VAL A 307 -1.76 16.24 -13.97
CA VAL A 307 -1.39 17.59 -13.46
C VAL A 307 -2.00 18.68 -14.35
N LYS A 308 -1.91 18.51 -15.68
CA LYS A 308 -2.50 19.45 -16.63
C LYS A 308 -4.02 19.49 -16.51
N GLU A 309 -4.67 18.36 -16.27
CA GLU A 309 -6.10 18.30 -16.06
C GLU A 309 -6.50 18.97 -14.75
N LEU A 310 -5.80 18.69 -13.63
CA LEU A 310 -6.03 19.30 -12.32
C LEU A 310 -5.97 20.83 -12.38
N ALA A 311 -5.03 21.39 -13.13
CA ALA A 311 -4.88 22.84 -13.30
C ALA A 311 -6.10 23.53 -13.95
N ARG A 312 -6.98 22.78 -14.63
CA ARG A 312 -8.18 23.32 -15.29
C ARG A 312 -9.39 23.44 -14.36
N HIS A 313 -9.38 22.73 -13.24
CA HIS A 313 -10.51 22.69 -12.32
C HIS A 313 -10.44 23.84 -11.32
N LYS A 314 -11.51 24.65 -11.26
CA LYS A 314 -11.66 25.71 -10.25
C LYS A 314 -12.13 25.18 -8.90
N THR A 315 -12.86 24.06 -8.91
CA THR A 315 -13.36 23.35 -7.74
C THR A 315 -13.35 21.86 -8.05
N ILE A 316 -12.87 21.05 -7.11
CA ILE A 316 -12.78 19.59 -7.21
C ILE A 316 -13.53 19.01 -6.01
N GLY A 317 -14.69 18.40 -6.27
CA GLY A 317 -15.43 17.62 -5.28
C GLY A 317 -15.01 16.14 -5.29
N ALA A 318 -15.63 15.34 -4.43
CA ALA A 318 -15.33 13.91 -4.32
C ALA A 318 -15.53 13.15 -5.64
N LYS A 319 -16.58 13.50 -6.39
CA LYS A 319 -16.90 12.90 -7.68
C LYS A 319 -15.88 13.24 -8.76
N GLU A 320 -15.49 14.52 -8.87
CA GLU A 320 -14.46 14.95 -9.81
C GLU A 320 -13.11 14.31 -9.47
N ALA A 321 -12.74 14.29 -8.18
CA ALA A 321 -11.54 13.61 -7.71
C ALA A 321 -11.56 12.12 -8.05
N PHE A 322 -12.70 11.43 -7.87
CA PHE A 322 -12.85 10.02 -8.27
C PHE A 322 -12.66 9.84 -9.78
N LEU A 323 -13.24 10.70 -10.62
CA LEU A 323 -13.07 10.63 -12.08
C LEU A 323 -11.62 10.87 -12.50
N ILE A 324 -10.91 11.78 -11.84
CA ILE A 324 -9.48 12.02 -12.07
C ILE A 324 -8.67 10.79 -11.64
N TYR A 325 -9.00 10.19 -10.50
CA TYR A 325 -8.40 8.94 -10.06
C TYR A 325 -8.64 7.80 -11.06
N GLU A 326 -9.86 7.64 -11.57
CA GLU A 326 -10.21 6.57 -12.52
C GLU A 326 -9.54 6.79 -13.89
N SER A 327 -9.51 8.03 -14.37
CA SER A 327 -9.01 8.37 -15.71
C SER A 327 -7.49 8.44 -15.78
N PHE A 328 -6.86 8.98 -14.73
CA PHE A 328 -5.43 9.26 -14.68
C PHE A 328 -4.72 8.50 -13.55
N GLY A 329 -5.37 7.60 -12.81
CA GLY A 329 -4.70 6.82 -11.77
C GLY A 329 -4.04 7.66 -10.67
N LEU A 330 -4.41 8.94 -10.52
CA LEU A 330 -3.87 9.85 -9.51
C LEU A 330 -4.57 9.57 -8.18
N PRO A 331 -3.87 9.07 -7.15
CA PRO A 331 -4.43 8.89 -5.82
C PRO A 331 -4.97 10.21 -5.24
N PHE A 332 -5.92 10.09 -4.31
CA PHE A 332 -6.53 11.22 -3.60
C PHE A 332 -5.49 12.23 -3.08
N GLU A 333 -4.41 11.72 -2.52
CA GLU A 333 -3.33 12.50 -1.92
C GLU A 333 -2.62 13.35 -2.97
N LEU A 334 -2.31 12.77 -4.14
CA LEU A 334 -1.72 13.52 -5.25
C LEU A 334 -2.69 14.53 -5.84
N ILE A 335 -3.99 14.21 -5.92
CA ILE A 335 -5.00 15.17 -6.36
C ILE A 335 -4.99 16.39 -5.44
N LYS A 336 -5.00 16.17 -4.11
CA LYS A 336 -5.01 17.23 -3.10
C LYS A 336 -3.73 18.08 -3.11
N GLU A 337 -2.60 17.47 -3.41
CA GLU A 337 -1.29 18.13 -3.41
C GLU A 337 -0.98 18.89 -4.71
N LEU A 338 -1.42 18.35 -5.85
CA LEU A 338 -1.08 18.90 -7.16
C LEU A 338 -2.11 19.93 -7.65
N ALA A 339 -3.36 19.81 -7.22
CA ALA A 339 -4.39 20.78 -7.56
C ALA A 339 -4.13 22.14 -6.88
N PRO A 340 -4.66 23.24 -7.44
CA PRO A 340 -4.69 24.52 -6.74
C PRO A 340 -5.40 24.38 -5.39
N ALA A 341 -4.82 24.93 -4.32
CA ALA A 341 -5.33 24.76 -2.95
C ALA A 341 -6.81 25.18 -2.79
N GLU A 342 -7.23 26.24 -3.48
CA GLU A 342 -8.62 26.70 -3.48
C GLU A 342 -9.57 25.70 -4.15
N ALA A 343 -9.11 24.97 -5.17
CA ALA A 343 -9.93 23.99 -5.88
C ALA A 343 -10.27 22.78 -5.01
N THR A 344 -9.37 22.37 -4.11
CA THR A 344 -9.54 21.20 -3.24
C THR A 344 -9.97 21.55 -1.82
N LYS A 345 -10.30 22.82 -1.53
CA LYS A 345 -10.67 23.28 -0.19
C LYS A 345 -11.86 22.53 0.43
N GLY A 346 -12.80 22.09 -0.41
CA GLY A 346 -13.96 21.28 0.01
C GLY A 346 -13.74 19.77 -0.06
N LEU A 347 -12.61 19.29 -0.58
CA LEU A 347 -12.36 17.87 -0.84
C LEU A 347 -11.88 17.15 0.42
N LYS A 348 -12.76 16.32 0.99
CA LYS A 348 -12.45 15.48 2.16
C LYS A 348 -12.19 14.04 1.77
N ARG A 349 -11.31 13.38 2.51
CA ARG A 349 -10.96 11.98 2.31
C ARG A 349 -12.18 11.07 2.45
N GLU A 350 -12.97 11.27 3.49
CA GLU A 350 -14.19 10.51 3.76
C GLU A 350 -15.19 10.57 2.60
N ASP A 351 -15.32 11.73 1.96
CA ASP A 351 -16.26 11.91 0.85
C ASP A 351 -15.74 11.24 -0.43
N PHE A 352 -14.42 11.32 -0.67
CA PHE A 352 -13.78 10.55 -1.75
C PHE A 352 -13.91 9.04 -1.52
N ASP A 353 -13.66 8.55 -0.31
CA ASP A 353 -13.75 7.12 0.01
C ASP A 353 -15.18 6.60 -0.12
N LYS A 354 -16.20 7.40 0.24
CA LYS A 354 -17.61 7.07 -0.02
C LYS A 354 -17.89 6.97 -1.52
N GLU A 355 -17.43 7.93 -2.31
CA GLU A 355 -17.61 7.91 -3.77
C GLU A 355 -16.88 6.73 -4.41
N PHE A 356 -15.65 6.45 -3.96
CA PHE A 356 -14.86 5.32 -4.39
C PHE A 356 -15.52 3.99 -4.02
N ALA A 357 -16.05 3.85 -2.81
CA ALA A 357 -16.80 2.67 -2.37
C ALA A 357 -18.09 2.51 -3.18
N HIS A 358 -18.82 3.60 -3.43
CA HIS A 358 -20.02 3.59 -4.26
C HIS A 358 -19.71 3.10 -5.68
N HIS A 359 -18.64 3.61 -6.31
CA HIS A 359 -18.21 3.17 -7.62
C HIS A 359 -17.57 1.76 -7.62
N GLN A 360 -16.96 1.33 -6.53
CA GLN A 360 -16.55 -0.06 -6.33
C GLN A 360 -17.75 -0.98 -6.21
N GLU A 361 -18.83 -0.57 -5.53
CA GLU A 361 -20.07 -1.32 -5.45
C GLU A 361 -20.81 -1.34 -6.79
N ILE A 362 -20.83 -0.25 -7.55
CA ILE A 362 -21.33 -0.26 -8.93
C ILE A 362 -20.48 -1.20 -9.80
N SER A 363 -19.17 -1.14 -9.65
CA SER A 363 -18.24 -2.02 -10.37
C SER A 363 -18.34 -3.46 -9.91
N ARG A 364 -18.63 -3.71 -8.62
CA ARG A 364 -18.79 -5.05 -8.01
C ARG A 364 -20.17 -5.61 -8.26
N ALA A 365 -21.24 -4.83 -8.25
CA ALA A 365 -22.59 -5.23 -8.66
C ALA A 365 -22.67 -5.36 -10.17
N GLY A 366 -21.90 -4.55 -10.91
CA GLY A 366 -21.64 -4.72 -12.33
C GLY A 366 -20.76 -5.94 -12.60
N ALA A 367 -19.78 -6.23 -11.73
CA ALA A 367 -18.96 -7.44 -11.78
C ALA A 367 -19.76 -8.66 -11.32
N GLU A 368 -20.63 -8.61 -10.33
CA GLU A 368 -21.53 -9.67 -9.87
C GLU A 368 -22.60 -9.90 -10.94
N LYS A 369 -23.09 -8.84 -11.61
CA LYS A 369 -23.86 -8.99 -12.87
C LYS A 369 -23.03 -9.52 -14.05
N LYS A 370 -21.69 -9.45 -14.01
CA LYS A 370 -20.76 -9.94 -15.05
C LYS A 370 -20.02 -11.24 -14.67
N PHE A 371 -20.12 -11.73 -13.43
CA PHE A 371 -19.34 -12.83 -12.85
C PHE A 371 -20.18 -13.71 -11.90
N GLY A 372 -21.42 -13.32 -11.60
CA GLY A 372 -22.42 -14.18 -10.97
C GLY A 372 -22.92 -15.18 -12.00
N GLY A 373 -22.31 -16.36 -11.98
CA GLY A 373 -22.82 -17.60 -12.58
C GLY A 373 -22.70 -17.71 -14.10
N HIS A 374 -21.54 -18.20 -14.55
CA HIS A 374 -21.34 -18.86 -15.86
C HIS A 374 -22.20 -18.35 -17.00
N GLY A 375 -21.99 -17.11 -17.43
CA GLY A 375 -22.49 -16.61 -18.72
C GLY A 375 -24.01 -16.63 -18.93
N LEU A 376 -24.83 -17.00 -17.95
CA LEU A 376 -26.27 -17.14 -18.17
C LEU A 376 -27.18 -17.23 -16.94
N LEU A 377 -26.69 -17.27 -15.70
CA LEU A 377 -27.56 -17.40 -14.53
C LEU A 377 -27.05 -16.57 -13.35
N LEU A 378 -27.75 -15.47 -13.06
CA LEU A 378 -27.75 -14.86 -11.72
C LEU A 378 -28.73 -15.63 -10.83
N ASP A 379 -28.43 -15.69 -9.52
CA ASP A 379 -29.15 -16.38 -8.43
C ASP A 379 -30.63 -15.96 -8.20
N THR A 380 -31.37 -15.56 -9.24
CA THR A 380 -32.81 -15.23 -9.18
C THR A 380 -33.67 -16.11 -10.07
N GLY A 381 -33.11 -17.11 -10.78
CA GLY A 381 -33.90 -18.04 -11.58
C GLY A 381 -34.53 -17.45 -12.86
N GLU A 382 -34.15 -16.23 -13.25
CA GLU A 382 -34.62 -15.61 -14.49
C GLU A 382 -33.48 -15.47 -15.50
N LEU A 383 -33.58 -16.24 -16.58
CA LEU A 383 -32.82 -16.04 -17.81
C LEU A 383 -33.12 -14.64 -18.35
N LYS A 384 -32.10 -13.82 -18.58
CA LYS A 384 -32.21 -12.65 -19.48
C LYS A 384 -32.10 -13.10 -20.94
N ALA A 385 -33.06 -13.89 -21.39
CA ALA A 385 -33.35 -14.04 -22.80
C ALA A 385 -34.78 -13.53 -22.98
N LYS A 386 -34.98 -12.52 -23.83
CA LYS A 386 -36.33 -12.02 -24.14
C LYS A 386 -37.18 -13.08 -24.85
N ASP A 387 -36.51 -14.02 -25.55
CA ASP A 387 -37.11 -15.11 -26.32
C ASP A 387 -36.12 -16.28 -26.52
N GLU A 388 -36.61 -17.40 -27.08
CA GLU A 388 -35.80 -18.60 -27.38
C GLU A 388 -34.66 -18.33 -28.37
N VAL A 389 -34.82 -17.33 -29.25
CA VAL A 389 -33.81 -16.97 -30.26
C VAL A 389 -32.60 -16.31 -29.62
N GLU A 390 -32.84 -15.43 -28.65
CA GLU A 390 -31.80 -14.82 -27.84
C GLU A 390 -31.04 -15.88 -27.04
N LEU A 391 -31.76 -16.82 -26.42
CA LEU A 391 -31.16 -17.91 -25.67
C LEU A 391 -30.20 -18.76 -26.53
N GLN A 392 -30.61 -19.14 -27.74
CA GLN A 392 -29.74 -19.91 -28.64
C GLN A 392 -28.44 -19.16 -28.97
N LYS A 393 -28.49 -17.84 -29.21
CA LYS A 393 -27.29 -17.04 -29.47
C LYS A 393 -26.33 -17.01 -28.29
N VAL A 394 -26.87 -16.84 -27.07
CA VAL A 394 -26.05 -16.81 -25.86
C VAL A 394 -25.43 -18.18 -25.59
N VAL A 395 -26.16 -19.29 -25.81
CA VAL A 395 -25.65 -20.67 -25.68
C VAL A 395 -24.50 -20.95 -26.66
N ARG A 396 -24.63 -20.49 -27.91
CA ARG A 396 -23.55 -20.56 -28.92
C ARG A 396 -22.31 -19.80 -28.47
N LEU A 397 -22.48 -18.54 -28.05
CA LEU A 397 -21.40 -17.69 -27.58
C LEU A 397 -20.73 -18.23 -26.31
N HIS A 398 -21.51 -18.87 -25.44
CA HIS A 398 -20.98 -19.48 -24.24
C HIS A 398 -20.00 -20.59 -24.60
N THR A 399 -20.41 -21.56 -25.40
CA THR A 399 -19.52 -22.64 -25.85
C THR A 399 -18.33 -22.11 -26.65
N ALA A 400 -18.54 -21.10 -27.49
CA ALA A 400 -17.46 -20.44 -28.23
C ALA A 400 -16.42 -19.78 -27.30
N THR A 401 -16.83 -19.31 -26.13
CA THR A 401 -15.93 -18.71 -25.13
C THR A 401 -14.99 -19.76 -24.51
N HIS A 402 -15.47 -20.99 -24.27
CA HIS A 402 -14.64 -22.11 -23.80
C HIS A 402 -13.60 -22.53 -24.84
N LEU A 403 -13.99 -22.54 -26.13
CA LEU A 403 -13.05 -22.80 -27.23
C LEU A 403 -12.02 -21.68 -27.37
N LEU A 404 -12.43 -20.42 -27.21
CA LEU A 404 -11.54 -19.26 -27.24
C LEU A 404 -10.49 -19.33 -26.12
N GLN A 405 -10.89 -19.71 -24.91
CA GLN A 405 -9.97 -19.88 -23.78
C GLN A 405 -8.94 -20.99 -24.03
N ALA A 406 -9.37 -22.14 -24.54
CA ALA A 406 -8.47 -23.24 -24.89
C ALA A 406 -7.49 -22.81 -26.00
N ALA A 407 -7.98 -22.16 -27.06
CA ALA A 407 -7.15 -21.69 -28.16
C ALA A 407 -6.13 -20.63 -27.73
N LEU A 408 -6.51 -19.69 -26.85
CA LEU A 408 -5.59 -18.71 -26.29
C LEU A 408 -4.46 -19.37 -25.51
N ARG A 409 -4.76 -20.41 -24.72
CA ARG A 409 -3.75 -21.15 -23.95
C ARG A 409 -2.81 -21.97 -24.84
N GLU A 410 -3.30 -22.49 -25.97
CA GLU A 410 -2.49 -23.21 -26.94
C GLU A 410 -1.56 -22.30 -27.72
N VAL A 411 -2.04 -21.13 -28.17
CA VAL A 411 -1.27 -20.19 -28.99
C VAL A 411 -0.32 -19.32 -28.16
N LEU A 412 -0.77 -18.84 -27.00
CA LEU A 412 -0.03 -17.85 -26.18
C LEU A 412 0.68 -18.46 -24.97
N GLY A 413 0.36 -19.71 -24.61
CA GLY A 413 0.96 -20.43 -23.50
C GLY A 413 0.00 -20.76 -22.35
N LYS A 414 0.36 -21.80 -21.59
CA LYS A 414 -0.49 -22.36 -20.52
C LYS A 414 -0.67 -21.43 -19.30
N ASP A 415 0.07 -20.34 -19.22
CA ASP A 415 -0.06 -19.34 -18.14
C ASP A 415 -1.19 -18.33 -18.39
N VAL A 416 -1.81 -18.36 -19.59
CA VAL A 416 -3.00 -17.56 -19.86
C VAL A 416 -4.16 -18.04 -19.01
N ALA A 417 -4.62 -17.19 -18.09
CA ALA A 417 -5.73 -17.47 -17.20
C ALA A 417 -6.84 -16.44 -17.40
N GLN A 418 -8.09 -16.89 -17.35
CA GLN A 418 -9.25 -15.99 -17.39
C GLN A 418 -9.20 -15.01 -16.21
N LYS A 419 -9.42 -13.74 -16.51
CA LYS A 419 -9.58 -12.63 -15.56
C LYS A 419 -10.99 -12.06 -15.58
N GLY A 420 -11.78 -12.38 -16.61
CA GLY A 420 -13.20 -12.04 -16.68
C GLY A 420 -13.89 -12.54 -17.93
N SER A 421 -15.21 -12.69 -17.85
CA SER A 421 -16.05 -13.02 -19.00
C SER A 421 -17.35 -12.18 -18.92
N ASP A 422 -18.03 -11.99 -20.03
CA ASP A 422 -19.36 -11.36 -20.14
C ASP A 422 -19.93 -11.75 -21.50
N ILE A 423 -21.09 -12.39 -21.51
CA ILE A 423 -21.73 -12.89 -22.72
C ILE A 423 -23.09 -12.22 -22.82
N THR A 424 -23.37 -11.65 -23.98
CA THR A 424 -24.68 -11.12 -24.35
C THR A 424 -25.15 -11.80 -25.64
N ALA A 425 -26.37 -11.54 -26.08
CA ALA A 425 -26.87 -12.05 -27.36
C ALA A 425 -26.10 -11.55 -28.59
N GLU A 426 -25.29 -10.51 -28.43
CA GLU A 426 -24.56 -9.85 -29.50
C GLU A 426 -23.08 -10.23 -29.53
N ARG A 427 -22.47 -10.51 -28.37
CA ARG A 427 -21.02 -10.71 -28.26
C ARG A 427 -20.60 -11.46 -27.00
N THR A 428 -19.41 -12.03 -27.05
CA THR A 428 -18.64 -12.41 -25.86
C THR A 428 -17.51 -11.41 -25.62
N ARG A 429 -17.22 -11.13 -24.35
CA ARG A 429 -16.06 -10.36 -23.88
C ARG A 429 -15.27 -11.23 -22.94
N PHE A 430 -14.05 -11.52 -23.33
CA PHE A 430 -13.16 -12.41 -22.60
C PHE A 430 -11.90 -11.66 -22.17
N ASP A 431 -11.67 -11.57 -20.86
CA ASP A 431 -10.51 -10.93 -20.27
C ASP A 431 -9.56 -12.01 -19.76
N PHE A 432 -8.27 -11.89 -20.06
CA PHE A 432 -7.26 -12.90 -19.73
C PHE A 432 -5.91 -12.28 -19.35
N SER A 433 -5.11 -13.01 -18.57
CA SER A 433 -3.77 -12.58 -18.19
C SER A 433 -2.79 -12.77 -19.32
N PHE A 434 -2.19 -11.67 -19.78
CA PHE A 434 -1.11 -11.70 -20.76
C PHE A 434 -0.31 -10.38 -20.67
N PRO A 435 1.04 -10.43 -20.61
CA PRO A 435 1.85 -9.26 -20.23
C PRO A 435 1.99 -8.21 -21.33
N ARG A 436 1.71 -8.56 -22.59
CA ARG A 436 1.89 -7.70 -23.76
C ARG A 436 0.64 -7.68 -24.64
N LYS A 437 0.65 -6.82 -25.67
CA LYS A 437 -0.36 -6.87 -26.74
C LYS A 437 -0.24 -8.19 -27.52
N VAL A 438 -1.38 -8.80 -27.84
CA VAL A 438 -1.44 -9.98 -28.71
C VAL A 438 -1.20 -9.51 -30.14
N THR A 439 -0.28 -10.15 -30.86
CA THR A 439 0.02 -9.71 -32.22
C THR A 439 -1.14 -10.05 -33.16
N PRO A 440 -1.29 -9.34 -34.30
CA PRO A 440 -2.30 -9.68 -35.30
C PRO A 440 -2.22 -11.14 -35.78
N GLU A 441 -1.01 -11.68 -35.91
CA GLU A 441 -0.75 -13.06 -36.33
C GLU A 441 -1.19 -14.07 -35.25
N GLU A 442 -0.94 -13.75 -33.98
CA GLU A 442 -1.41 -14.57 -32.85
C GLU A 442 -2.93 -14.57 -32.75
N LEU A 443 -3.57 -13.40 -32.89
CA LEU A 443 -5.03 -13.30 -32.91
C LEU A 443 -5.64 -14.10 -34.05
N LYS A 444 -5.02 -14.03 -35.24
CA LYS A 444 -5.44 -14.81 -36.40
C LYS A 444 -5.32 -16.31 -36.13
N LYS A 445 -4.20 -16.78 -35.54
CA LYS A 445 -4.03 -18.19 -35.16
C LYS A 445 -5.07 -18.66 -34.15
N VAL A 446 -5.40 -17.82 -33.15
CA VAL A 446 -6.45 -18.13 -32.16
C VAL A 446 -7.80 -18.28 -32.85
N GLU A 447 -8.17 -17.33 -33.71
CA GLU A 447 -9.44 -17.38 -34.46
C GLU A 447 -9.51 -18.60 -35.40
N GLU A 448 -8.44 -18.89 -36.13
CA GLU A 448 -8.34 -20.06 -37.02
C GLU A 448 -8.45 -21.36 -36.24
N LEU A 449 -7.80 -21.46 -35.07
CA LEU A 449 -7.86 -22.66 -34.23
C LEU A 449 -9.27 -22.90 -33.67
N VAL A 450 -9.94 -21.85 -33.17
CA VAL A 450 -11.33 -21.96 -32.70
C VAL A 450 -12.23 -22.44 -33.83
N ASN A 451 -12.16 -21.80 -34.99
CA ASN A 451 -13.02 -22.16 -36.13
C ASN A 451 -12.69 -23.55 -36.69
N LYS A 452 -11.43 -23.97 -36.69
CA LYS A 452 -11.05 -25.34 -37.02
C LYS A 452 -11.73 -26.35 -36.08
N LYS A 453 -11.71 -26.09 -34.77
CA LYS A 453 -12.39 -26.95 -33.78
C LYS A 453 -13.90 -26.94 -33.92
N ILE A 454 -14.48 -25.83 -34.37
CA ILE A 454 -15.89 -25.79 -34.70
C ILE A 454 -16.21 -26.69 -35.91
N GLN A 455 -15.40 -26.61 -36.97
CA GLN A 455 -15.59 -27.42 -38.18
C GLN A 455 -15.30 -28.92 -37.98
N GLU A 456 -14.52 -29.29 -36.97
CA GLU A 456 -14.34 -30.69 -36.55
C GLU A 456 -15.60 -31.31 -35.91
N ASP A 457 -16.63 -30.50 -35.65
CA ASP A 457 -17.92 -30.89 -35.04
C ASP A 457 -17.80 -31.71 -33.75
N LEU A 458 -16.88 -31.30 -32.89
CA LEU A 458 -16.63 -32.02 -31.64
C LEU A 458 -17.90 -32.03 -30.76
N PRO A 459 -18.24 -33.17 -30.13
CA PRO A 459 -19.35 -33.22 -29.20
C PRO A 459 -19.00 -32.42 -27.93
N VAL A 460 -20.01 -31.80 -27.35
CA VAL A 460 -19.93 -31.03 -26.11
C VAL A 460 -20.77 -31.76 -25.06
N ALA A 461 -20.13 -32.22 -24.00
CA ALA A 461 -20.76 -33.01 -22.95
C ALA A 461 -20.25 -32.56 -21.57
N PHE A 462 -20.86 -33.08 -20.51
CA PHE A 462 -20.37 -32.86 -19.16
C PHE A 462 -20.33 -34.14 -18.34
N GLN A 463 -19.47 -34.16 -17.33
CA GLN A 463 -19.50 -35.15 -16.25
C GLN A 463 -19.69 -34.44 -14.92
N GLU A 464 -20.54 -34.99 -14.06
CA GLU A 464 -20.71 -34.49 -12.70
C GLU A 464 -19.80 -35.26 -11.75
N LEU A 465 -18.87 -34.53 -11.12
CA LEU A 465 -17.81 -35.10 -10.28
C LEU A 465 -17.71 -34.33 -8.96
N PRO A 466 -17.23 -34.98 -7.88
CA PRO A 466 -16.77 -34.25 -6.70
C PRO A 466 -15.70 -33.21 -7.08
N ALA A 467 -15.74 -32.02 -6.49
CA ALA A 467 -14.84 -30.91 -6.87
C ALA A 467 -13.34 -31.29 -6.84
N ASP A 468 -12.93 -32.07 -5.84
CA ASP A 468 -11.55 -32.55 -5.69
C ASP A 468 -11.13 -33.55 -6.77
N GLU A 469 -12.06 -34.37 -7.28
CA GLU A 469 -11.82 -35.29 -8.38
C GLU A 469 -11.83 -34.56 -9.72
N ALA A 470 -12.77 -33.63 -9.89
CA ALA A 470 -12.88 -32.78 -11.05
C ALA A 470 -11.58 -31.98 -11.30
N ALA A 471 -10.94 -31.46 -10.24
CA ALA A 471 -9.68 -30.73 -10.36
C ALA A 471 -8.54 -31.61 -10.88
N LYS A 472 -8.52 -32.91 -10.52
CA LYS A 472 -7.51 -33.88 -10.98
C LYS A 472 -7.62 -34.21 -12.47
N THR A 473 -8.78 -33.95 -13.10
CA THR A 473 -8.97 -34.14 -14.54
C THR A 473 -8.21 -33.12 -15.39
N GLY A 474 -7.64 -32.08 -14.76
CA GLY A 474 -7.00 -30.95 -15.45
C GLY A 474 -8.00 -29.94 -16.02
N ALA A 475 -9.26 -30.00 -15.61
CA ALA A 475 -10.26 -29.00 -15.97
C ALA A 475 -9.94 -27.65 -15.32
N LEU A 476 -10.12 -26.58 -16.10
CA LEU A 476 -9.87 -25.23 -15.61
C LEU A 476 -10.94 -24.85 -14.59
N HIS A 477 -10.48 -24.26 -13.48
CA HIS A 477 -11.30 -23.77 -12.38
C HIS A 477 -10.70 -22.45 -11.87
N PHE A 478 -11.53 -21.58 -11.31
CA PHE A 478 -11.15 -20.21 -10.99
C PHE A 478 -10.91 -20.03 -9.48
N PHE A 479 -9.71 -19.57 -9.10
CA PHE A 479 -9.25 -19.45 -7.71
C PHE A 479 -10.12 -18.59 -6.78
N ASN A 480 -10.92 -17.66 -7.33
CA ASN A 480 -11.76 -16.74 -6.55
C ASN A 480 -13.25 -17.13 -6.54
N VAL A 481 -13.59 -18.35 -6.97
CA VAL A 481 -14.97 -18.85 -7.02
C VAL A 481 -15.14 -19.99 -6.02
N LYS A 482 -16.15 -19.90 -5.15
CA LYS A 482 -16.55 -21.03 -4.29
C LYS A 482 -17.41 -21.99 -5.10
N TYR A 483 -16.92 -23.20 -5.31
CA TYR A 483 -17.66 -24.25 -6.01
C TYR A 483 -18.46 -25.12 -5.02
N PRO A 484 -19.64 -25.62 -5.42
CA PRO A 484 -20.37 -26.62 -4.66
C PRO A 484 -19.59 -27.96 -4.55
N PRO A 485 -19.92 -28.85 -3.59
CA PRO A 485 -19.21 -30.13 -3.41
C PRO A 485 -19.19 -31.03 -4.65
N LYS A 486 -20.22 -30.94 -5.49
CA LYS A 486 -20.30 -31.58 -6.82
C LYS A 486 -20.33 -30.50 -7.89
N VAL A 487 -19.51 -30.65 -8.91
CA VAL A 487 -19.40 -29.71 -10.03
C VAL A 487 -19.64 -30.42 -11.35
N LYS A 488 -20.15 -29.68 -12.35
CA LYS A 488 -20.20 -30.14 -13.73
C LYS A 488 -18.91 -29.72 -14.43
N VAL A 489 -18.19 -30.70 -14.96
CA VAL A 489 -17.04 -30.49 -15.84
C VAL A 489 -17.54 -30.60 -17.26
N TYR A 490 -17.77 -29.46 -17.92
CA TYR A 490 -18.07 -29.43 -19.34
C TYR A 490 -16.80 -29.61 -20.13
N TYR A 491 -16.87 -30.39 -21.20
CA TYR A 491 -15.75 -30.65 -22.09
C TYR A 491 -16.19 -30.73 -23.54
N THR A 492 -15.27 -30.37 -24.45
CA THR A 492 -15.46 -30.42 -25.90
C THR A 492 -14.49 -31.41 -26.50
N GLY A 493 -15.00 -32.55 -26.96
CA GLY A 493 -14.24 -33.69 -27.47
C GLY A 493 -14.92 -35.03 -27.15
N HIS A 494 -14.44 -36.12 -27.76
CA HIS A 494 -15.07 -37.44 -27.63
C HIS A 494 -14.94 -38.06 -26.24
N SER A 495 -13.98 -37.62 -25.44
CA SER A 495 -13.71 -38.11 -24.09
C SER A 495 -13.18 -36.96 -23.22
N LEU A 496 -13.30 -37.08 -21.90
CA LEU A 496 -12.74 -36.09 -20.96
C LEU A 496 -11.20 -36.07 -20.96
N SER A 497 -10.56 -37.19 -21.31
CA SER A 497 -9.10 -37.31 -21.41
C SER A 497 -8.55 -36.56 -22.62
N ASP A 498 -9.26 -36.60 -23.75
CA ASP A 498 -8.80 -36.07 -25.03
C ASP A 498 -9.54 -34.79 -25.45
N ALA A 499 -10.25 -34.17 -24.51
CA ALA A 499 -10.99 -32.94 -24.75
C ALA A 499 -10.07 -31.75 -25.07
N PHE A 500 -10.46 -30.97 -26.09
CA PHE A 500 -9.77 -29.74 -26.45
C PHE A 500 -9.96 -28.64 -25.39
N SER A 501 -11.19 -28.53 -24.86
CA SER A 501 -11.52 -27.65 -23.75
C SER A 501 -12.21 -28.46 -22.66
N LYS A 502 -11.90 -28.15 -21.39
CA LYS A 502 -12.54 -28.73 -20.21
C LYS A 502 -12.51 -27.76 -19.04
N GLU A 503 -13.67 -27.39 -18.53
CA GLU A 503 -13.81 -26.33 -17.51
C GLU A 503 -14.94 -26.65 -16.53
N PHE A 504 -14.83 -26.15 -15.30
CA PHE A 504 -15.93 -26.16 -14.35
C PHE A 504 -16.96 -25.16 -14.82
N CYS A 505 -18.15 -25.62 -15.22
CA CYS A 505 -19.17 -24.75 -15.78
C CYS A 505 -20.58 -25.22 -15.43
N GLY A 506 -21.47 -24.28 -15.10
CA GLY A 506 -22.88 -24.55 -14.79
C GLY A 506 -23.87 -23.99 -15.81
N GLY A 507 -23.40 -23.24 -16.81
CA GLY A 507 -24.27 -22.62 -17.82
C GLY A 507 -24.63 -23.58 -18.96
N PRO A 508 -25.64 -23.24 -19.78
CA PRO A 508 -26.05 -24.07 -20.90
C PRO A 508 -25.04 -24.01 -22.05
N HIS A 509 -24.94 -25.10 -22.80
CA HIS A 509 -24.01 -25.30 -23.90
C HIS A 509 -24.72 -25.90 -25.11
N VAL A 510 -24.13 -25.73 -26.30
CA VAL A 510 -24.57 -26.49 -27.49
C VAL A 510 -24.21 -27.97 -27.29
N ASN A 511 -24.80 -28.88 -28.07
CA ASN A 511 -24.45 -30.30 -28.00
C ASN A 511 -23.28 -30.62 -28.95
N HIS A 512 -23.16 -29.87 -30.04
CA HIS A 512 -22.16 -30.06 -31.07
C HIS A 512 -21.54 -28.72 -31.49
N CYS A 513 -20.24 -28.71 -31.80
CA CYS A 513 -19.57 -27.45 -32.12
C CYS A 513 -20.10 -26.78 -33.40
N LEU A 514 -20.61 -27.50 -34.40
CA LEU A 514 -21.18 -26.88 -35.60
C LEU A 514 -22.35 -25.94 -35.30
N GLU A 515 -23.07 -26.17 -34.19
CA GLU A 515 -24.16 -25.28 -33.76
C GLU A 515 -23.65 -23.86 -33.44
N ILE A 516 -22.36 -23.69 -33.15
CA ILE A 516 -21.73 -22.39 -32.85
C ILE A 516 -21.69 -21.48 -34.09
N GLY A 517 -21.54 -22.04 -35.29
CA GLY A 517 -21.27 -21.30 -36.54
C GLY A 517 -19.82 -20.82 -36.63
N THR A 518 -19.58 -19.59 -37.05
CA THR A 518 -18.21 -19.04 -37.16
C THR A 518 -17.92 -18.01 -36.08
N LEU A 519 -16.84 -18.18 -35.31
CA LEU A 519 -16.38 -17.19 -34.35
C LEU A 519 -15.50 -16.15 -35.04
N LYS A 520 -15.77 -14.87 -34.79
CA LYS A 520 -14.98 -13.74 -35.28
C LYS A 520 -14.55 -12.83 -34.12
N ILE A 521 -13.25 -12.61 -34.00
CA ILE A 521 -12.65 -11.65 -33.07
C ILE A 521 -12.79 -10.25 -33.68
N ILE A 522 -13.47 -9.37 -32.97
CA ILE A 522 -13.75 -7.99 -33.42
C ILE A 522 -12.67 -7.04 -32.94
N LYS A 523 -12.22 -7.20 -31.69
CA LYS A 523 -11.25 -6.28 -31.08
C LYS A 523 -10.48 -6.96 -29.96
N GLU A 524 -9.21 -6.58 -29.85
CA GLU A 524 -8.35 -6.85 -28.70
C GLU A 524 -7.87 -5.53 -28.10
N GLU A 525 -7.91 -5.37 -26.77
CA GLU A 525 -7.46 -4.17 -26.07
C GLU A 525 -6.88 -4.44 -24.66
N ALA A 526 -6.05 -3.53 -24.17
CA ALA A 526 -5.59 -3.55 -22.78
C ALA A 526 -6.73 -3.17 -21.84
N VAL A 527 -6.88 -3.88 -20.71
CA VAL A 527 -7.81 -3.50 -19.64
C VAL A 527 -7.04 -2.85 -18.48
N SER A 528 -5.94 -3.48 -18.08
CA SER A 528 -5.03 -3.02 -17.04
C SER A 528 -3.66 -3.68 -17.24
N SER A 529 -2.66 -3.32 -16.43
CA SER A 529 -1.33 -3.94 -16.51
C SER A 529 -1.42 -5.47 -16.40
N GLY A 530 -0.97 -6.17 -17.44
CA GLY A 530 -0.97 -7.64 -17.50
C GLY A 530 -2.33 -8.29 -17.81
N VAL A 531 -3.36 -7.52 -18.16
CA VAL A 531 -4.69 -8.03 -18.52
C VAL A 531 -5.13 -7.51 -19.89
N ARG A 532 -5.50 -8.44 -20.77
CA ARG A 532 -5.98 -8.20 -22.14
C ARG A 532 -7.44 -8.60 -22.27
N ARG A 533 -8.16 -7.98 -23.20
CA ARG A 533 -9.59 -8.24 -23.47
C ARG A 533 -9.81 -8.50 -24.95
N ILE A 534 -10.48 -9.59 -25.25
CA ILE A 534 -11.03 -9.90 -26.58
C ILE A 534 -12.54 -9.68 -26.57
N ARG A 535 -13.05 -9.02 -27.60
CA ARG A 535 -14.48 -9.07 -27.96
C ARG A 535 -14.64 -9.89 -29.22
N ALA A 536 -15.51 -10.89 -29.18
CA ALA A 536 -15.80 -11.76 -30.31
C ALA A 536 -17.31 -11.94 -30.49
N VAL A 537 -17.72 -12.30 -31.70
CA VAL A 537 -19.10 -12.58 -32.07
C VAL A 537 -19.17 -13.94 -32.75
N VAL A 538 -20.35 -14.56 -32.76
CA VAL A 538 -20.62 -15.76 -33.57
C VAL A 538 -21.54 -15.37 -34.72
N GLN A 539 -21.21 -15.85 -35.91
CA GLN A 539 -22.00 -15.69 -37.12
C GLN A 539 -22.61 -17.05 -37.50
N PRO A 540 -23.83 -17.07 -38.08
CA PRO A 540 -24.47 -18.28 -38.57
C PRO A 540 -23.55 -19.17 -39.39
#